data_AF-A0A956VVD1-F1
#
_entry.id   AF-A0A956VVD1-F1
#
_cell.length_a   1.000
_cell.length_b   1.000
_cell.length_c   1.000
_cell.angle_alpha   90.00
_cell.angle_beta   90.00
_cell.angle_gamma   90.00
#
_symmetry.space_group_name_H-M   'P 1'
#
loop_
_entity.id
_entity.type
_entity.pdbx_description
1 polymer ?
#
loop_
_entity_poly.entity_id
_entity_poly.type
_entity_poly.pdbx_seq_one_letter_code
_entity_poly.pdbx_strand_id
1 'polypeptide(L)'
;MRHPVTILHASDLHLHWAYLEQSLWSLRALAAAADRAGAEAILMAGDIFDTTEQPDEFVDHVAAVIRDVGVPVVMIPGNHDIRYSARERDALGDLGLAIGPRHRLIAHADGESVALAGGAIHLWGRGMPEHSPRNDPLHGITAAGRDDAWSVAIAHGELTTGES
;
A
#
# COMPACT_ATOMS: atom_id res chain seq x y z
N MET A 1 -11.71 -25.58 1.52
CA MET A 1 -12.77 -24.55 1.44
C MET A 1 -12.18 -23.25 1.98
N ARG A 2 -12.41 -22.12 1.29
CA ARG A 2 -11.96 -20.80 1.75
C ARG A 2 -12.63 -20.47 3.08
N HIS A 3 -11.89 -19.94 4.05
CA HIS A 3 -12.47 -19.40 5.27
C HIS A 3 -12.82 -17.91 5.10
N PRO A 4 -13.73 -17.34 5.90
CA PRO A 4 -13.93 -15.90 5.96
C PRO A 4 -12.62 -15.20 6.35
N VAL A 5 -12.33 -14.09 5.70
CA VAL A 5 -11.18 -13.24 6.01
C VAL A 5 -11.64 -11.80 6.23
N THR A 6 -10.91 -11.07 7.06
CA THR A 6 -11.16 -9.63 7.27
C THR A 6 -9.92 -8.83 6.89
N ILE A 7 -10.10 -7.80 6.08
CA ILE A 7 -9.03 -6.92 5.61
C ILE A 7 -9.44 -5.49 5.96
N LEU A 8 -8.49 -4.71 6.48
CA LEU A 8 -8.66 -3.26 6.56
C LEU A 8 -8.06 -2.63 5.29
N HIS A 9 -8.85 -1.83 4.59
CA HIS A 9 -8.41 -1.08 3.43
C HIS A 9 -8.40 0.42 3.73
N ALA A 10 -7.34 1.10 3.35
CA ALA A 10 -7.20 2.56 3.39
C ALA A 10 -6.48 3.06 2.13
N SER A 11 -6.62 4.34 1.82
CA SER A 11 -5.95 5.04 0.72
C SER A 11 -5.83 6.52 1.09
N ASP A 12 -5.04 7.28 0.33
CA ASP A 12 -5.01 8.75 0.40
C ASP A 12 -4.71 9.26 1.82
N LEU A 13 -3.67 8.68 2.43
CA LEU A 13 -3.26 9.03 3.79
C LEU A 13 -2.61 10.40 3.86
N HIS A 14 -1.93 10.81 2.78
CA HIS A 14 -1.24 12.10 2.65
C HIS A 14 -0.41 12.46 3.90
N LEU A 15 0.38 11.50 4.37
CA LEU A 15 1.25 11.71 5.52
C LEU A 15 2.29 12.77 5.19
N HIS A 16 2.50 13.72 6.08
CA HIS A 16 3.42 14.82 5.84
C HIS A 16 4.09 15.29 7.13
N TRP A 17 5.39 15.57 7.06
CA TRP A 17 6.20 15.98 8.21
C TRP A 17 5.66 17.21 8.95
N ALA A 18 5.13 18.19 8.22
CA ALA A 18 4.52 19.39 8.82
C ALA A 18 3.35 19.07 9.78
N TYR A 19 2.75 17.88 9.65
CA TYR A 19 1.67 17.37 10.49
C TYR A 19 2.09 16.05 11.15
N LEU A 20 3.32 15.99 11.67
CA LEU A 20 3.94 14.79 12.25
C LEU A 20 2.99 14.03 13.19
N GLU A 21 2.46 14.70 14.22
CA GLU A 21 1.61 14.06 15.22
C GLU A 21 0.31 13.52 14.63
N GLN A 22 -0.33 14.29 13.73
CA GLN A 22 -1.56 13.86 13.05
C GLN A 22 -1.30 12.67 12.12
N SER A 23 -0.18 12.69 11.38
CA SER A 23 0.24 11.62 10.48
C SER A 23 0.52 10.32 11.24
N LEU A 24 1.25 10.40 12.37
CA LEU A 24 1.51 9.22 13.18
C LEU A 24 0.26 8.73 13.92
N TRP A 25 -0.61 9.66 14.34
CA TRP A 25 -1.89 9.31 14.96
C TRP A 25 -2.81 8.57 13.98
N SER A 26 -2.93 9.01 12.72
CA SER A 26 -3.79 8.37 11.73
C SER A 26 -3.34 6.92 11.44
N LEU A 27 -2.03 6.69 11.31
CA LEU A 27 -1.45 5.35 11.18
C LEU A 27 -1.73 4.46 12.40
N ARG A 28 -1.54 4.98 13.62
CA ARG A 28 -1.87 4.24 14.85
C ARG A 28 -3.37 3.95 14.95
N ALA A 29 -4.21 4.88 14.51
CA ALA A 29 -5.66 4.69 14.49
C ALA A 29 -6.07 3.58 13.50
N LEU A 30 -5.43 3.51 12.32
CA LEU A 30 -5.60 2.42 11.36
C LEU A 30 -5.17 1.08 11.97
N ALA A 31 -4.00 1.01 12.61
CA ALA A 31 -3.53 -0.19 13.28
C ALA A 31 -4.51 -0.67 14.37
N ALA A 32 -4.99 0.26 15.21
CA ALA A 32 -5.95 -0.05 16.25
C ALA A 32 -7.33 -0.45 15.68
N ALA A 33 -7.73 0.09 14.53
CA ALA A 33 -8.96 -0.31 13.84
C ALA A 33 -8.84 -1.73 13.26
N ALA A 34 -7.69 -2.07 12.69
CA ALA A 34 -7.40 -3.41 12.19
C ALA A 34 -7.47 -4.45 13.32
N ASP A 35 -6.85 -4.15 14.46
CA ASP A 35 -6.89 -4.99 15.65
C ASP A 35 -8.32 -5.21 16.17
N ARG A 36 -9.09 -4.13 16.36
CA ARG A 36 -10.49 -4.23 16.81
C ARG A 36 -11.39 -5.01 15.85
N ALA A 37 -11.12 -4.93 14.55
CA ALA A 37 -11.87 -5.64 13.54
C ALA A 37 -11.44 -7.12 13.39
N GLY A 38 -10.35 -7.53 14.05
CA GLY A 38 -9.74 -8.84 13.79
C GLY A 38 -9.24 -8.98 12.34
N ALA A 39 -8.79 -7.87 11.74
CA ALA A 39 -8.27 -7.89 10.38
C ALA A 39 -6.97 -8.69 10.31
N GLU A 40 -6.81 -9.46 9.25
CA GLU A 40 -5.64 -10.32 9.01
C GLU A 40 -4.57 -9.63 8.15
N ALA A 41 -4.91 -8.48 7.56
CA ALA A 41 -4.02 -7.61 6.81
C ALA A 41 -4.56 -6.18 6.75
N ILE A 42 -3.64 -5.22 6.56
CA ILE A 42 -3.95 -3.84 6.18
C ILE A 42 -3.44 -3.61 4.76
N LEU A 43 -4.30 -3.07 3.90
CA LEU A 43 -3.97 -2.68 2.54
C LEU A 43 -4.05 -1.16 2.40
N MET A 44 -2.97 -0.53 1.93
CA MET A 44 -2.88 0.91 1.67
C MET A 44 -2.73 1.17 0.17
N ALA A 45 -3.80 1.68 -0.45
CA ALA A 45 -3.95 1.77 -1.90
C ALA A 45 -3.45 3.08 -2.49
N GLY A 46 -2.21 3.46 -2.17
CA GLY A 46 -1.56 4.65 -2.71
C GLY A 46 -1.78 5.92 -1.92
N ASP A 47 -1.03 6.94 -2.31
CA ASP A 47 -0.90 8.26 -1.70
C ASP A 47 -0.63 8.15 -0.20
N ILE A 48 0.45 7.42 0.11
CA ILE A 48 0.94 7.23 1.48
C ILE A 48 1.49 8.54 2.00
N PHE A 49 2.40 9.17 1.24
CA PHE A 49 2.92 10.48 1.54
C PHE A 49 2.23 11.56 0.70
N ASP A 50 2.15 12.77 1.24
CA ASP A 50 1.62 13.91 0.50
C ASP A 50 2.59 14.41 -0.59
N THR A 51 3.87 14.09 -0.44
CA THR A 51 4.92 14.37 -1.43
C THR A 51 5.99 13.29 -1.37
N THR A 52 6.69 13.09 -2.48
CA THR A 52 7.86 12.19 -2.57
C THR A 52 9.01 12.61 -1.65
N GLU A 53 9.11 13.91 -1.35
CA GLU A 53 10.15 14.49 -0.51
C GLU A 53 9.69 14.65 0.93
N GLN A 54 10.10 13.69 1.77
CA GLN A 54 9.96 13.77 3.22
C GLN A 54 11.34 13.73 3.91
N PRO A 55 11.52 14.26 5.13
CA PRO A 55 12.76 14.08 5.88
C PRO A 55 12.98 12.62 6.30
N ASP A 56 14.24 12.17 6.39
CA ASP A 56 14.60 10.82 6.85
C ASP A 56 13.99 10.49 8.23
N GLU A 57 14.05 11.45 9.16
CA GLU A 57 13.46 11.34 10.50
C GLU A 57 11.95 11.05 10.45
N PHE A 58 11.23 11.65 9.49
CA PHE A 58 9.81 11.37 9.31
C PHE A 58 9.56 9.95 8.84
N VAL A 59 10.33 9.50 7.84
CA VAL A 59 10.25 8.14 7.31
C VAL A 59 10.55 7.12 8.40
N ASP A 60 11.53 7.38 9.26
CA ASP A 60 11.87 6.52 10.41
C ASP A 60 10.73 6.42 11.41
N HIS A 61 10.05 7.53 11.72
CA HIS A 61 8.88 7.52 12.60
C HIS A 61 7.71 6.74 12.00
N VAL A 62 7.43 6.93 10.71
CA VAL A 62 6.38 6.18 9.99
C VAL A 62 6.72 4.69 9.96
N ALA A 63 7.96 4.33 9.64
CA ALA A 63 8.44 2.96 9.65
C ALA A 63 8.31 2.32 11.03
N ALA A 64 8.62 3.05 12.10
CA ALA A 64 8.46 2.56 13.47
C ALA A 64 7.01 2.20 13.78
N VAL A 65 6.05 3.08 13.42
CA VAL A 65 4.62 2.78 13.62
C VAL A 65 4.18 1.57 12.81
N ILE A 66 4.61 1.44 11.55
CA ILE A 66 4.26 0.30 10.70
C ILE A 66 4.85 -1.01 11.25
N ARG A 67 6.11 -1.01 11.70
CA ARG A 67 6.77 -2.19 12.29
C ARG A 67 6.04 -2.75 13.51
N ASP A 68 5.38 -1.89 14.28
CA ASP A 68 4.63 -2.29 15.47
C ASP A 68 3.25 -2.88 15.15
N VAL A 69 2.80 -2.84 13.89
CA VAL A 69 1.53 -3.44 13.47
C VAL A 69 1.62 -4.97 13.51
N GLY A 70 0.72 -5.61 14.26
CA GLY A 70 0.73 -7.07 14.46
C GLY A 70 0.43 -7.90 13.21
N VAL A 71 -0.17 -7.28 12.19
CA VAL A 71 -0.56 -7.93 10.92
C VAL A 71 0.19 -7.33 9.73
N PRO A 72 0.33 -8.08 8.62
CA PRO A 72 0.95 -7.55 7.40
C PRO A 72 0.30 -6.25 6.94
N VAL A 73 1.14 -5.26 6.64
CA VAL A 73 0.75 -4.03 5.95
C VAL A 73 1.30 -4.12 4.55
N VAL A 74 0.42 -4.04 3.54
CA VAL A 74 0.81 -3.99 2.14
C VAL A 74 0.45 -2.63 1.56
N MET A 75 1.44 -1.98 0.95
CA MET A 75 1.31 -0.65 0.37
C MET A 75 1.64 -0.72 -1.12
N ILE A 76 0.95 0.09 -1.92
CA ILE A 76 1.32 0.42 -3.30
C ILE A 76 1.56 1.93 -3.40
N PRO A 77 2.40 2.41 -4.33
CA PRO A 77 2.52 3.85 -4.61
C PRO A 77 1.27 4.40 -5.29
N GLY A 78 0.84 5.58 -4.86
CA GLY A 78 -0.06 6.46 -5.62
C GLY A 78 0.72 7.52 -6.42
N ASN A 79 0.02 8.53 -6.94
CA ASN A 79 0.67 9.58 -7.74
C ASN A 79 1.51 10.57 -6.91
N HIS A 80 1.21 10.74 -5.62
CA HIS A 80 2.03 11.58 -4.72
C HIS A 80 3.32 10.87 -4.26
N ASP A 81 3.36 9.55 -4.40
CA ASP A 81 4.48 8.72 -3.93
C ASP A 81 5.56 8.49 -5.01
N ILE A 82 5.30 8.81 -6.28
CA ILE A 82 6.22 8.52 -7.39
C ILE A 82 7.18 9.67 -7.71
N ARG A 83 8.47 9.32 -7.80
CA ARG A 83 9.49 10.23 -8.36
C ARG A 83 9.35 10.35 -9.87
N TYR A 84 9.47 11.57 -10.38
CA TYR A 84 9.61 11.92 -11.79
C TYR A 84 11.08 12.03 -12.21
N SER A 85 12.02 12.12 -11.27
CA SER A 85 13.45 12.12 -11.57
C SER A 85 14.30 11.38 -10.54
N ALA A 86 15.47 10.89 -10.95
CA ALA A 86 16.42 10.25 -10.03
C ALA A 86 17.07 11.21 -9.01
N ARG A 87 16.78 12.52 -9.09
CA ARG A 87 17.26 13.53 -8.13
C ARG A 87 16.29 13.76 -6.98
N GLU A 88 15.02 13.43 -7.17
CA GLU A 88 14.02 13.54 -6.12
C GLU A 88 14.25 12.44 -5.08
N ARG A 89 13.95 12.76 -3.82
CA ARG A 89 13.99 11.78 -2.75
C ARG A 89 12.92 10.71 -2.98
N ASP A 90 13.22 9.47 -2.61
CA ASP A 90 12.31 8.33 -2.69
C ASP A 90 11.85 7.92 -1.29
N ALA A 91 11.05 8.78 -0.64
CA ALA A 91 10.60 8.54 0.73
C ALA A 91 9.85 7.22 0.88
N LEU A 92 9.02 6.85 -0.11
CA LEU A 92 8.28 5.60 -0.08
C LEU A 92 9.21 4.39 -0.29
N GLY A 93 10.19 4.48 -1.19
CA GLY A 93 11.22 3.46 -1.34
C GLY A 93 12.01 3.22 -0.05
N ASP A 94 12.48 4.29 0.59
CA ASP A 94 13.17 4.24 1.88
C ASP A 94 12.28 3.61 2.97
N LEU A 95 11.00 4.00 3.02
CA LEU A 95 10.03 3.39 3.92
C LEU A 95 9.93 1.89 3.68
N GLY A 96 9.82 1.47 2.41
CA GLY A 96 9.75 0.07 2.01
C GLY A 96 10.94 -0.77 2.50
N LEU A 97 12.13 -0.17 2.60
CA LEU A 97 13.33 -0.81 3.15
C LEU A 97 13.30 -0.88 4.69
N ALA A 98 12.66 0.09 5.35
CA ALA A 98 12.67 0.26 6.80
C ALA A 98 11.53 -0.46 7.55
N ILE A 99 10.44 -0.84 6.87
CA ILE A 99 9.24 -1.47 7.49
C ILE A 99 9.45 -2.92 7.94
N GLY A 100 10.52 -3.59 7.52
CA GLY A 100 10.82 -4.96 7.94
C GLY A 100 9.98 -6.05 7.25
N PRO A 101 10.28 -7.34 7.52
CA PRO A 101 9.90 -8.45 6.63
C PRO A 101 8.42 -8.87 6.67
N ARG A 102 7.66 -8.45 7.69
CA ARG A 102 6.21 -8.71 7.80
C ARG A 102 5.40 -7.86 6.81
N HIS A 103 5.92 -6.70 6.48
CA HIS A 103 5.22 -5.69 5.69
C HIS A 103 5.79 -5.69 4.26
N ARG A 104 5.07 -5.06 3.34
CA ARG A 104 5.44 -5.06 1.93
C ARG A 104 5.09 -3.73 1.28
N LEU A 105 6.06 -3.17 0.57
CA LEU A 105 5.80 -2.19 -0.48
C LEU A 105 5.84 -2.91 -1.82
N ILE A 106 4.75 -2.84 -2.59
CA ILE A 106 4.70 -3.31 -3.97
C ILE A 106 4.91 -2.10 -4.89
N ALA A 107 6.16 -1.87 -5.29
CA ALA A 107 6.57 -0.74 -6.12
C ALA A 107 7.03 -1.14 -7.55
N HIS A 108 7.00 -2.43 -7.89
CA HIS A 108 7.37 -2.87 -9.23
C HIS A 108 6.33 -2.40 -10.26
N ALA A 109 6.77 -1.88 -11.41
CA ALA A 109 5.88 -1.27 -12.41
C ALA A 109 4.86 -2.25 -13.02
N ASP A 110 5.20 -3.54 -13.06
CA ASP A 110 4.31 -4.61 -13.54
C ASP A 110 3.41 -5.20 -12.44
N GLY A 111 3.54 -4.69 -11.19
CA GLY A 111 2.89 -5.24 -10.01
C GLY A 111 3.59 -6.49 -9.44
N GLU A 112 3.08 -6.96 -8.30
CA GLU A 112 3.54 -8.14 -7.58
C GLU A 112 2.35 -8.89 -6.98
N SER A 113 2.45 -10.21 -6.86
CA SER A 113 1.51 -11.02 -6.09
C SER A 113 2.08 -11.47 -4.76
N VAL A 114 1.28 -11.37 -3.70
CA VAL A 114 1.66 -11.71 -2.33
C VAL A 114 0.57 -12.58 -1.69
N ALA A 115 0.99 -13.63 -1.00
CA ALA A 115 0.10 -14.43 -0.17
C ALA A 115 0.01 -13.83 1.24
N LEU A 116 -1.20 -13.58 1.73
CA LEU A 116 -1.47 -13.07 3.08
C LEU A 116 -2.35 -14.05 3.86
N ALA A 117 -2.49 -13.82 5.17
CA ALA A 117 -3.34 -14.64 6.06
C ALA A 117 -3.06 -16.15 5.93
N GLY A 118 -1.78 -16.55 5.97
CA GLY A 118 -1.39 -17.95 5.81
C GLY A 118 -1.72 -18.57 4.44
N GLY A 119 -1.97 -17.75 3.41
CA GLY A 119 -2.32 -18.20 2.07
C GLY A 119 -3.82 -18.13 1.74
N ALA A 120 -4.66 -17.69 2.69
CA ALA A 120 -6.09 -17.51 2.47
C ALA A 120 -6.42 -16.33 1.53
N ILE A 121 -5.47 -15.40 1.36
CA ILE A 121 -5.60 -14.26 0.44
C ILE A 121 -4.44 -14.32 -0.56
N HIS A 122 -4.79 -14.32 -1.84
CA HIS A 122 -3.88 -14.05 -2.95
C HIS A 122 -4.10 -12.60 -3.39
N LEU A 123 -3.21 -11.71 -2.95
CA LEU A 123 -3.22 -10.30 -3.30
C LEU A 123 -2.39 -10.10 -4.56
N TRP A 124 -2.94 -9.42 -5.56
CA TRP A 124 -2.16 -8.78 -6.62
C TRP A 124 -2.17 -7.27 -6.39
N GLY A 125 -1.01 -6.64 -6.40
CA GLY A 125 -0.88 -5.21 -6.21
C GLY A 125 -0.11 -4.57 -7.34
N ARG A 126 -0.55 -3.39 -7.77
CA ARG A 126 0.20 -2.54 -8.69
C ARG A 126 -0.09 -1.09 -8.38
N GLY A 127 0.94 -0.34 -8.00
CA GLY A 127 0.83 1.10 -7.86
C GLY A 127 0.79 1.81 -9.20
N MET A 128 0.78 3.14 -9.15
CA MET A 128 0.90 3.95 -10.37
C MET A 128 2.39 4.02 -10.77
N PRO A 129 2.82 3.46 -11.92
CA PRO A 129 4.21 3.53 -12.35
C PRO A 129 4.58 4.91 -12.93
N GLU A 130 3.58 5.65 -13.39
CA GLU A 130 3.70 6.99 -13.99
C GLU A 130 2.35 7.69 -13.87
N HIS A 131 2.35 8.98 -13.52
CA HIS A 131 1.14 9.81 -13.51
C HIS A 131 0.73 10.18 -14.94
N SER A 132 0.03 9.25 -15.59
CA SER A 132 -0.40 9.37 -16.98
C SER A 132 -1.85 8.86 -17.12
N PRO A 133 -2.69 9.52 -17.94
CA PRO A 133 -4.02 9.01 -18.31
C PRO A 133 -3.98 7.66 -19.02
N ARG A 134 -2.80 7.21 -19.46
CA ARG A 134 -2.57 5.89 -20.04
C ARG A 134 -2.28 4.80 -19.01
N ASN A 135 -2.15 5.16 -17.73
CA ASN A 135 -1.98 4.16 -16.68
C ASN A 135 -3.26 3.32 -16.58
N ASP A 136 -3.17 2.06 -17.00
CA ASP A 136 -4.17 1.06 -16.70
C ASP A 136 -3.86 0.49 -15.31
N PRO A 137 -4.59 0.86 -14.24
CA PRO A 137 -4.28 0.44 -12.88
C PRO A 137 -4.35 -1.09 -12.69
N LEU A 138 -5.10 -1.79 -13.54
CA LEU A 138 -5.27 -3.25 -13.49
C LEU A 138 -4.42 -3.97 -14.54
N HIS A 139 -3.51 -3.28 -15.21
CA HIS A 139 -2.62 -3.89 -16.21
C HIS A 139 -1.85 -5.06 -15.60
N GLY A 140 -1.91 -6.22 -16.24
CA GLY A 140 -1.18 -7.41 -15.78
C GLY A 140 -1.84 -8.16 -14.63
N ILE A 141 -3.07 -7.78 -14.23
CA ILE A 141 -3.82 -8.53 -13.21
C ILE A 141 -3.97 -9.99 -13.61
N THR A 142 -3.45 -10.88 -12.78
CA THR A 142 -3.62 -12.32 -12.97
C THR A 142 -4.92 -12.76 -12.30
N ALA A 143 -5.99 -12.91 -13.08
CA ALA A 143 -7.30 -13.37 -12.59
C ALA A 143 -7.35 -14.88 -12.25
N ALA A 144 -6.21 -15.56 -12.17
CA ALA A 144 -6.13 -16.98 -11.82
C ALA A 144 -6.47 -17.17 -10.33
N GLY A 145 -7.76 -17.13 -10.02
CA GLY A 145 -8.24 -17.38 -8.67
C GLY A 145 -7.98 -18.81 -8.27
N ARG A 146 -7.37 -19.00 -7.10
CA ARG A 146 -7.21 -20.34 -6.53
C ARG A 146 -8.47 -20.73 -5.78
N ASP A 147 -9.07 -21.88 -6.03
CA ASP A 147 -10.31 -22.32 -5.37
C ASP A 147 -10.24 -22.31 -3.82
N ASP A 148 -9.03 -22.35 -3.25
CA ASP A 148 -8.75 -22.33 -1.82
C ASP A 148 -8.38 -20.96 -1.23
N ALA A 149 -8.31 -19.88 -2.03
CA ALA A 149 -7.94 -18.54 -1.55
C ALA A 149 -8.77 -17.40 -2.17
N TRP A 150 -9.03 -16.34 -1.41
CA TRP A 150 -9.61 -15.10 -1.92
C TRP A 150 -8.63 -14.40 -2.86
N SER A 151 -9.10 -13.98 -4.04
CA SER A 151 -8.31 -13.17 -4.96
C SER A 151 -8.66 -11.72 -4.75
N VAL A 152 -7.69 -10.92 -4.35
CA VAL A 152 -7.84 -9.49 -4.07
C VAL A 152 -6.87 -8.74 -4.97
N ALA A 153 -7.33 -7.63 -5.55
CA ALA A 153 -6.48 -6.71 -6.29
C ALA A 153 -6.44 -5.36 -5.58
N ILE A 154 -5.25 -4.75 -5.51
CA ILE A 154 -5.07 -3.38 -5.03
C ILE A 154 -4.36 -2.56 -6.10
N ALA A 155 -4.96 -1.44 -6.48
CA ALA A 155 -4.43 -0.55 -7.49
C ALA A 155 -4.79 0.90 -7.19
N HIS A 156 -4.02 1.83 -7.73
CA HIS A 156 -4.24 3.27 -7.61
C HIS A 156 -4.30 3.91 -9.00
N GLY A 157 -5.39 4.62 -9.28
CA GLY A 157 -5.63 5.26 -10.57
C GLY A 157 -7.13 5.35 -10.91
N GLU A 158 -7.42 5.99 -12.03
CA GLU A 158 -8.79 6.16 -12.51
C GLU A 158 -9.23 4.96 -13.38
N LEU A 159 -10.45 4.49 -13.13
CA LEU A 159 -11.11 3.51 -14.01
C LEU A 159 -11.98 4.28 -15.01
N THR A 160 -11.46 4.52 -16.21
CA THR A 160 -12.29 5.06 -17.29
C THR A 160 -13.08 3.91 -17.93
N THR A 161 -14.39 3.91 -17.74
CA THR A 161 -15.28 3.08 -18.57
C THR A 161 -15.22 3.65 -19.98
N GLY A 162 -14.60 2.94 -20.93
CA GLY A 162 -14.33 3.45 -22.27
C GLY A 162 -15.59 3.94 -23.00
N GLU A 163 -15.90 5.21 -22.87
CA GLU A 163 -16.62 6.00 -23.87
C GLU A 163 -15.61 6.99 -24.44
N SER A 164 -15.02 6.60 -25.56
CA SER A 164 -14.17 7.42 -26.42
C SER A 164 -14.94 7.77 -27.68
#